data_AF-X1FDZ9-F1
#
_entry.id   AF-X1FDZ9-F1
#
_cell.length_a   1.000
_cell.length_b   1.000
_cell.length_c   1.000
_cell.angle_alpha   90.00
_cell.angle_beta   90.00
_cell.angle_gamma   90.00
#
_symmetry.space_group_name_H-M   'P 1'
#
loop_
_entity.id
_entity.type
_entity.pdbx_description
1 polymer ?
#
loop_
_entity_poly.entity_id
_entity_poly.type
_entity_poly.pdbx_seq_one_letter_code
_entity_poly.pdbx_strand_id
1 'polypeptide(L)'
;MKKKIQNIIENIGLPRIIIFFFLILLFALAPIVGVSFETSINDVIVRFAMNGILVLSLVSMVKSGCGLNFGLQLGIIAGLLGAVISIEMQLRGFAGFFTAIGIAIFIAIVLGFLYGILLNKIKGDEMVVATYVGFSSVSFMCIMWLVLPFKSPNMIWAYGGSGLRTAISNEDYWIHILTNFLQIKIGSHINFPTGTILFFALLSYLVWAFFRTKIGTAIATAGSNSNYAKSCGINVDKMRVISVILSTVLSAIGII
;
A
#
# COMPACT_ATOMS: atom_id res chain seq x y z
N MET A 1 17.25 30.07 24.75
CA MET A 1 16.87 29.71 23.37
C MET A 1 17.50 28.40 22.88
N LYS A 2 18.82 28.19 22.96
CA LYS A 2 19.48 26.94 22.51
C LYS A 2 18.88 25.65 23.08
N LYS A 3 18.64 25.56 24.39
CA LYS A 3 18.01 24.37 25.02
C LYS A 3 16.58 24.08 24.53
N LYS A 4 15.77 25.11 24.22
CA LYS A 4 14.42 24.92 23.67
C LYS A 4 14.48 24.42 22.22
N ILE A 5 15.42 24.94 21.43
CA ILE A 5 15.64 24.51 20.04
C ILE A 5 16.19 23.08 20.01
N GLN A 6 17.11 22.72 20.90
CA GLN A 6 17.58 21.33 21.05
C GLN A 6 16.46 20.37 21.42
N ASN A 7 15.63 20.69 22.41
CA ASN A 7 14.47 19.85 22.74
C ASN A 7 13.48 19.70 21.59
N ILE A 8 13.28 20.74 20.77
CA ILE A 8 12.42 20.66 19.59
C ILE A 8 13.05 19.76 18.51
N ILE A 9 14.37 19.88 18.29
CA ILE A 9 15.12 19.05 17.33
C ILE A 9 15.13 17.58 17.76
N GLU A 10 15.32 17.29 19.05
CA GLU A 10 15.31 15.93 19.60
C GLU A 10 13.91 15.30 19.51
N ASN A 11 12.84 16.06 19.79
CA ASN A 11 11.46 15.55 19.74
C ASN A 11 10.94 15.32 18.31
N ILE A 12 11.30 16.17 17.36
CA ILE A 12 10.84 16.06 15.96
C ILE A 12 11.70 15.06 15.19
N GLY A 13 12.95 14.89 15.60
CA GLY A 13 13.96 14.12 14.90
C GLY A 13 14.57 14.93 13.75
N LEU A 14 15.89 14.99 13.75
CA LEU A 14 16.70 15.69 12.75
C LEU A 14 16.35 15.30 11.29
N PRO A 15 16.09 14.02 10.94
CA PRO A 15 15.68 13.64 9.58
C PRO A 15 14.39 14.30 9.12
N ARG A 16 13.39 14.42 10.00
CA ARG A 16 12.08 15.02 9.65
C ARG A 16 12.21 16.52 9.40
N ILE A 17 13.07 17.20 10.17
CA ILE A 17 13.38 18.60 9.98
C ILE A 17 14.05 18.83 8.61
N ILE A 18 15.04 18.01 8.26
CA ILE A 18 15.70 18.07 6.95
C ILE A 18 14.68 17.90 5.83
N ILE A 19 13.80 16.89 5.90
CA ILE A 19 12.77 16.64 4.88
C ILE A 19 11.81 17.83 4.77
N PHE A 20 11.42 18.43 5.90
CA PHE A 20 10.52 19.59 5.92
C PHE A 20 11.15 20.81 5.23
N PHE A 21 12.40 21.15 5.56
CA PHE A 21 13.10 22.26 4.91
C PHE A 21 13.38 21.97 3.43
N PHE A 22 13.71 20.73 3.09
CA PHE A 22 13.88 20.31 1.70
C PHE A 22 12.58 20.49 0.90
N LEU A 23 11.43 20.12 1.47
CA LEU A 23 10.13 20.33 0.85
C LEU A 23 9.81 21.82 0.64
N ILE A 24 10.11 22.68 1.63
CA ILE A 24 9.96 24.14 1.49
C ILE A 24 10.84 24.67 0.35
N LEU A 25 12.09 24.21 0.27
CA LEU A 25 13.01 24.60 -0.79
C LEU A 25 12.46 24.20 -2.18
N LEU A 26 11.91 22.99 -2.31
CA LEU A 26 11.28 22.54 -3.57
C LEU A 26 10.11 23.43 -3.97
N PHE A 27 9.25 23.82 -3.02
CA PHE A 27 8.14 24.74 -3.30
C PHE A 27 8.61 26.14 -3.69
N ALA A 28 9.70 26.64 -3.11
CA ALA A 28 10.29 27.93 -3.49
C ALA A 28 10.91 27.90 -4.90
N LEU A 29 11.47 26.75 -5.32
CA LEU A 29 12.06 26.56 -6.65
C LEU A 29 11.02 26.23 -7.74
N ALA A 30 9.86 25.67 -7.37
CA ALA A 30 8.78 25.30 -8.30
C ALA A 30 8.41 26.39 -9.34
N PRO A 31 8.17 27.67 -8.95
CA PRO A 31 7.83 28.71 -9.92
C PRO A 31 8.98 29.05 -10.89
N ILE A 32 10.25 28.86 -10.46
CA ILE A 32 11.43 29.10 -11.30
C ILE A 32 11.50 28.08 -12.44
N VAL A 33 11.03 26.86 -12.20
CA VAL A 33 11.03 25.74 -13.17
C VAL A 33 9.75 25.72 -14.03
N GLY A 34 8.85 26.69 -13.84
CA GLY A 34 7.58 26.76 -14.58
C GLY A 34 6.51 25.77 -14.10
N VAL A 35 6.68 25.19 -12.90
CA VAL A 35 5.67 24.33 -12.28
C VAL A 35 4.74 25.20 -11.44
N SER A 36 3.43 25.07 -11.65
CA SER A 36 2.46 25.81 -10.83
C SER A 36 2.46 25.31 -9.39
N PHE A 37 2.47 26.27 -8.45
CA PHE A 37 2.43 25.98 -7.03
C PHE A 37 1.15 25.21 -6.64
N GLU A 38 0.03 25.54 -7.28
CA GLU A 38 -1.28 24.95 -7.04
C GLU A 38 -1.36 23.48 -7.45
N THR A 39 -0.79 23.09 -8.61
CA THR A 39 -0.73 21.68 -9.01
C THR A 39 0.22 20.88 -8.13
N SER A 40 1.33 21.49 -7.72
CA SER A 40 2.29 20.85 -6.81
C SER A 40 1.66 20.50 -5.46
N ILE A 41 0.85 21.40 -4.90
CA ILE A 41 0.09 21.12 -3.67
C ILE A 41 -0.92 19.99 -3.92
N ASN A 42 -1.61 20.02 -5.05
CA ASN A 42 -2.57 18.99 -5.42
C ASN A 42 -1.94 17.60 -5.46
N ASP A 43 -0.81 17.48 -6.18
CA ASP A 43 -0.07 16.24 -6.34
C ASP A 43 0.45 15.72 -4.99
N VAL A 44 0.90 16.61 -4.09
CA VAL A 44 1.30 16.22 -2.73
C VAL A 44 0.13 15.63 -1.96
N ILE A 45 -1.06 16.22 -2.03
CA ILE A 45 -2.25 15.73 -1.34
C ILE A 45 -2.70 14.37 -1.92
N VAL A 46 -2.76 14.24 -3.25
CA VAL A 46 -3.13 12.99 -3.92
C VAL A 46 -2.14 11.88 -3.54
N ARG A 47 -0.84 12.16 -3.63
CA ARG A 47 0.21 11.21 -3.27
C ARG A 47 0.18 10.86 -1.78
N PHE A 48 -0.14 11.82 -0.91
CA PHE A 48 -0.30 11.54 0.51
C PHE A 48 -1.43 10.54 0.77
N ALA A 49 -2.59 10.73 0.13
CA ALA A 49 -3.72 9.81 0.28
C ALA A 49 -3.39 8.40 -0.24
N MET A 50 -2.80 8.29 -1.43
CA MET A 50 -2.41 6.99 -2.03
C MET A 50 -1.38 6.27 -1.18
N ASN A 51 -0.27 6.94 -0.84
CA ASN A 51 0.79 6.34 -0.03
C ASN A 51 0.33 6.08 1.41
N GLY A 52 -0.64 6.85 1.91
CA GLY A 52 -1.26 6.64 3.23
C GLY A 52 -1.85 5.24 3.37
N ILE A 53 -2.54 4.73 2.34
CA ILE A 53 -3.13 3.38 2.36
C ILE A 53 -2.03 2.31 2.40
N LEU A 54 -0.96 2.49 1.61
CA LEU A 54 0.21 1.59 1.65
C LEU A 54 0.86 1.60 3.04
N VAL A 55 0.93 2.76 3.71
CA VAL A 55 1.44 2.87 5.08
C VAL A 55 0.52 2.18 6.10
N LEU A 56 -0.81 2.21 5.91
CA LEU A 56 -1.75 1.48 6.79
C LEU A 56 -1.48 -0.03 6.79
N SER A 57 -1.04 -0.58 5.66
CA SER A 57 -0.67 -2.00 5.57
C SER A 57 0.42 -2.40 6.57
N LEU A 58 1.31 -1.46 6.92
CA LEU A 58 2.44 -1.66 7.82
C LEU A 58 2.02 -1.75 9.29
N VAL A 59 0.91 -1.09 9.64
CA VAL A 59 0.41 -1.02 11.03
C VAL A 59 0.14 -2.42 11.57
N SER A 60 -0.44 -3.30 10.75
CA SER A 60 -0.75 -4.68 11.14
C SER A 60 0.50 -5.47 11.50
N MET A 61 1.50 -5.46 10.62
CA MET A 61 2.78 -6.14 10.81
C MET A 61 3.46 -5.69 12.10
N VAL A 62 3.57 -4.38 12.32
CA VAL A 62 4.17 -3.80 13.52
C VAL A 62 3.42 -4.22 14.78
N LYS A 63 2.08 -4.21 14.76
CA LYS A 63 1.27 -4.63 15.92
C LYS A 63 1.42 -6.10 16.27
N SER A 64 1.67 -6.96 15.28
CA SER A 64 1.87 -8.40 15.49
C SER A 64 3.28 -8.79 15.91
N GLY A 65 4.22 -7.85 16.01
CA GLY A 65 5.63 -8.15 16.29
C GLY A 65 6.29 -8.97 15.18
N CYS A 66 5.70 -8.99 13.98
CA CYS A 66 6.36 -9.47 12.77
C CYS A 66 7.21 -8.33 12.21
N GLY A 67 8.28 -8.62 11.48
CA GLY A 67 9.15 -7.53 11.00
C GLY A 67 8.49 -6.58 9.99
N LEU A 68 9.14 -5.43 9.81
CA LEU A 68 8.59 -4.26 9.12
C LEU A 68 8.45 -4.48 7.60
N ASN A 69 7.30 -4.10 7.05
CA ASN A 69 7.01 -3.99 5.61
C ASN A 69 6.88 -5.31 4.82
N PHE A 70 6.84 -6.47 5.45
CA PHE A 70 6.95 -7.74 4.72
C PHE A 70 5.71 -8.14 3.91
N GLY A 71 4.52 -7.66 4.28
CA GLY A 71 3.30 -7.88 3.49
C GLY A 71 3.19 -6.97 2.27
N LEU A 72 4.00 -5.90 2.20
CA LEU A 72 3.82 -4.83 1.23
C LEU A 72 4.13 -5.32 -0.19
N GLN A 73 5.28 -5.97 -0.42
CA GLN A 73 5.71 -6.38 -1.76
C GLN A 73 4.75 -7.40 -2.39
N LEU A 74 4.37 -8.42 -1.61
CA LEU A 74 3.41 -9.45 -2.05
C LEU A 74 2.02 -8.85 -2.30
N GLY A 75 1.61 -7.88 -1.48
CA GLY A 75 0.35 -7.18 -1.66
C GLY A 75 0.34 -6.32 -2.93
N ILE A 76 1.41 -5.57 -3.19
CA ILE A 76 1.57 -4.79 -4.42
C ILE A 76 1.45 -5.70 -5.64
N ILE A 77 2.12 -6.85 -5.63
CA ILE A 77 2.03 -7.85 -6.71
C ILE A 77 0.59 -8.36 -6.89
N ALA A 78 -0.10 -8.69 -5.80
CA ALA A 78 -1.49 -9.13 -5.85
C ALA A 78 -2.43 -8.04 -6.40
N GLY A 79 -2.22 -6.79 -6.01
CA GLY A 79 -2.95 -5.64 -6.52
C GLY A 79 -2.72 -5.39 -8.01
N LEU A 80 -1.46 -5.45 -8.46
CA LEU A 80 -1.11 -5.35 -9.87
C LEU A 80 -1.76 -6.47 -10.69
N LEU A 81 -1.75 -7.72 -10.20
CA LEU A 81 -2.45 -8.83 -10.86
C LEU A 81 -3.96 -8.55 -10.96
N GLY A 82 -4.60 -8.10 -9.88
CA GLY A 82 -6.02 -7.73 -9.89
C GLY A 82 -6.34 -6.61 -10.89
N ALA A 83 -5.49 -5.60 -10.98
CA ALA A 83 -5.62 -4.50 -11.93
C ALA A 83 -5.52 -4.98 -13.38
N VAL A 84 -4.49 -5.77 -13.72
CA VAL A 84 -4.27 -6.30 -15.06
C VAL A 84 -5.40 -7.25 -15.48
N ILE A 85 -5.91 -8.09 -14.57
CA ILE A 85 -7.05 -8.98 -14.86
C ILE A 85 -8.34 -8.17 -15.09
N SER A 86 -8.58 -7.11 -14.32
CA SER A 86 -9.74 -6.23 -14.53
C SER A 86 -9.69 -5.54 -15.91
N ILE A 87 -8.50 -5.09 -16.32
CA ILE A 87 -8.26 -4.53 -17.65
C ILE A 87 -8.45 -5.59 -18.76
N GLU A 88 -8.00 -6.82 -18.55
CA GLU A 88 -8.20 -7.93 -19.49
C GLU A 88 -9.69 -8.23 -19.69
N MET A 89 -10.49 -8.15 -18.63
CA MET A 89 -11.95 -8.30 -18.68
C MET A 89 -12.67 -7.10 -19.32
N GLN A 90 -11.94 -6.07 -19.73
CA GLN A 90 -12.45 -4.83 -20.31
C GLN A 90 -13.47 -4.08 -19.43
N LEU A 91 -13.39 -4.25 -18.11
CA LEU A 91 -14.31 -3.62 -17.18
C LEU A 91 -13.94 -2.16 -16.94
N ARG A 92 -14.92 -1.26 -17.07
CA ARG A 92 -14.75 0.19 -16.94
C ARG A 92 -15.47 0.74 -15.71
N GLY A 93 -15.04 1.91 -15.28
CA GLY A 93 -15.64 2.64 -14.16
C GLY A 93 -15.57 1.87 -12.83
N PHE A 94 -16.59 2.06 -11.98
CA PHE A 94 -16.61 1.48 -10.64
C PHE A 94 -16.66 -0.04 -10.66
N ALA A 95 -17.29 -0.64 -11.66
CA ALA A 95 -17.31 -2.08 -11.84
C ALA A 95 -15.89 -2.64 -12.06
N GLY A 96 -15.07 -1.99 -12.88
CA GLY A 96 -13.67 -2.35 -13.08
C GLY A 96 -12.83 -2.19 -11.81
N PHE A 97 -13.00 -1.07 -11.10
CA PHE A 97 -12.28 -0.78 -9.87
C PHE A 97 -12.57 -1.80 -8.75
N PHE A 98 -13.84 -2.08 -8.45
CA PHE A 98 -14.20 -3.04 -7.40
C PHE A 98 -13.88 -4.49 -7.79
N THR A 99 -13.94 -4.83 -9.09
CA THR A 99 -13.51 -6.15 -9.57
C THR A 99 -12.00 -6.33 -9.40
N ALA A 100 -11.21 -5.30 -9.70
CA ALA A 100 -9.76 -5.32 -9.46
C ALA A 100 -9.45 -5.56 -7.98
N ILE A 101 -10.13 -4.83 -7.08
CA ILE A 101 -10.00 -5.01 -5.62
C ILE A 101 -10.40 -6.43 -5.21
N GLY A 102 -11.53 -6.95 -5.68
CA GLY A 102 -12.02 -8.28 -5.31
C GLY A 102 -11.02 -9.39 -5.68
N ILE A 103 -10.49 -9.34 -6.90
CA ILE A 103 -9.48 -10.31 -7.38
C ILE A 103 -8.17 -10.14 -6.59
N ALA A 104 -7.73 -8.89 -6.36
CA ALA A 104 -6.53 -8.60 -5.61
C ALA A 104 -6.63 -9.09 -4.15
N ILE A 105 -7.77 -8.92 -3.48
CA ILE A 105 -8.02 -9.42 -2.13
C ILE A 105 -7.91 -10.94 -2.10
N PHE A 106 -8.51 -11.64 -3.06
CA PHE A 106 -8.45 -13.10 -3.11
C PHE A 106 -7.00 -13.61 -3.24
N ILE A 107 -6.25 -13.05 -4.18
CA ILE A 107 -4.83 -13.40 -4.38
C ILE A 107 -4.00 -13.02 -3.14
N ALA A 108 -4.24 -11.85 -2.57
CA ALA A 108 -3.53 -11.36 -1.39
C ALA A 108 -3.77 -12.22 -0.14
N ILE A 109 -4.98 -12.78 0.03
CA ILE A 109 -5.27 -13.72 1.12
C ILE A 109 -4.46 -15.00 0.96
N VAL A 110 -4.42 -15.57 -0.25
CA VAL A 110 -3.66 -16.81 -0.52
C VAL A 110 -2.16 -16.57 -0.33
N LEU A 111 -1.61 -15.53 -0.94
CA LEU A 111 -0.19 -15.18 -0.79
C LEU A 111 0.17 -14.83 0.66
N GLY A 112 -0.66 -14.02 1.31
CA GLY A 112 -0.46 -13.63 2.71
C GLY A 112 -0.53 -14.82 3.69
N PHE A 113 -1.39 -15.80 3.42
CA PHE A 113 -1.47 -17.02 4.23
C PHE A 113 -0.22 -17.89 4.10
N LEU A 114 0.20 -18.19 2.85
CA LEU A 114 1.42 -18.95 2.57
C LEU A 114 2.64 -18.26 3.17
N TYR A 115 2.69 -16.94 3.03
CA TYR A 115 3.76 -16.13 3.57
C TYR A 115 3.76 -16.07 5.11
N GLY A 116 2.59 -15.96 5.73
CA GLY A 116 2.46 -16.00 7.18
C GLY A 116 2.94 -17.32 7.78
N ILE A 117 2.68 -18.44 7.11
CA ILE A 117 3.21 -19.75 7.51
C ILE A 117 4.73 -19.77 7.41
N LEU A 118 5.28 -19.25 6.31
CA LEU A 118 6.72 -19.16 6.13
C LEU A 118 7.35 -18.34 7.26
N LEU A 119 6.85 -17.13 7.53
CA LEU A 119 7.37 -16.26 8.58
C LEU A 119 7.31 -16.89 9.97
N ASN A 120 6.28 -17.69 10.26
CA ASN A 120 6.19 -18.40 11.53
C ASN A 120 7.27 -19.48 11.70
N LYS A 121 7.81 -20.05 10.62
CA LYS A 121 8.89 -21.04 10.68
C LYS A 121 10.27 -20.44 10.95
N ILE A 122 10.44 -19.13 10.70
CA ILE A 122 11.74 -18.44 10.72
C ILE A 122 11.76 -17.28 11.73
N LYS A 123 11.04 -17.41 12.84
CA LYS A 123 10.95 -16.36 13.86
C LYS A 123 12.34 -15.96 14.36
N GLY A 124 12.62 -14.66 14.35
CA GLY A 124 13.93 -14.11 14.69
C GLY A 124 14.71 -13.64 13.46
N ASP A 125 14.71 -14.40 12.37
CA ASP A 125 15.43 -14.08 11.12
C ASP A 125 14.49 -13.61 9.99
N GLU A 126 13.27 -13.21 10.37
CA GLU A 126 12.19 -12.84 9.46
C GLU A 126 12.59 -11.72 8.49
N MET A 127 13.42 -10.77 8.92
CA MET A 127 13.81 -9.63 8.11
C MET A 127 14.64 -9.99 6.90
N VAL A 128 15.59 -10.91 7.07
CA VAL A 128 16.46 -11.34 5.98
C VAL A 128 15.66 -12.14 4.97
N VAL A 129 14.92 -13.15 5.44
CA VAL A 129 14.12 -13.99 4.54
C VAL A 129 13.01 -13.22 3.85
N ALA A 130 12.33 -12.31 4.55
CA ALA A 130 11.30 -11.47 3.95
C ALA A 130 11.84 -10.60 2.82
N THR A 131 13.05 -10.07 2.97
CA THR A 131 13.72 -9.27 1.93
C THR A 131 14.00 -10.14 0.70
N TYR A 132 14.52 -11.35 0.89
CA TYR A 132 14.73 -12.31 -0.20
C TYR A 132 13.43 -12.76 -0.86
N VAL A 133 12.37 -13.01 -0.08
CA VAL A 133 11.05 -13.35 -0.61
C VAL A 133 10.48 -12.19 -1.42
N GLY A 134 10.64 -10.94 -0.97
CA GLY A 134 10.24 -9.76 -1.72
C GLY A 134 10.93 -9.67 -3.08
N PHE A 135 12.27 -9.73 -3.11
CA PHE A 135 13.02 -9.64 -4.36
C PHE A 135 12.76 -10.81 -5.30
N SER A 136 12.68 -12.03 -4.77
CA SER A 136 12.37 -13.22 -5.57
C SER A 136 10.94 -13.19 -6.11
N SER A 137 9.96 -12.72 -5.33
CA SER A 137 8.57 -12.59 -5.78
C SER A 137 8.44 -11.60 -6.93
N VAL A 138 9.12 -10.45 -6.84
CA VAL A 138 9.16 -9.46 -7.94
C VAL A 138 9.80 -10.07 -9.19
N SER A 139 10.96 -10.73 -9.03
CA SER A 139 11.68 -11.35 -10.16
C SER A 139 10.86 -12.47 -10.82
N PHE A 140 10.20 -13.30 -10.00
CA PHE A 140 9.28 -14.33 -10.46
C PHE A 140 8.11 -13.72 -11.24
N MET A 141 7.53 -12.62 -10.74
CA MET A 141 6.44 -11.95 -11.43
C MET A 141 6.87 -11.32 -12.75
N CYS A 142 8.10 -10.78 -12.86
CA CYS A 142 8.65 -10.31 -14.13
C CYS A 142 8.63 -11.40 -15.22
N ILE A 143 8.89 -12.66 -14.85
CA ILE A 143 8.76 -13.79 -15.78
C ILE A 143 7.29 -14.09 -16.07
N MET A 144 6.44 -14.09 -15.04
CA MET A 144 5.00 -14.36 -15.19
C MET A 144 4.29 -13.33 -16.08
N TRP A 145 4.66 -12.04 -16.03
CA TRP A 145 4.08 -11.02 -16.92
C TRP A 145 4.32 -11.29 -18.41
N LEU A 146 5.35 -12.06 -18.75
CA LEU A 146 5.65 -12.47 -20.12
C LEU A 146 4.92 -13.76 -20.51
N VAL A 147 4.72 -14.67 -19.55
CA VAL A 147 4.13 -16.01 -19.77
C VAL A 147 2.60 -15.99 -19.70
N LEU A 148 2.02 -15.13 -18.87
CA LEU A 148 0.58 -15.08 -18.68
C LEU A 148 -0.16 -14.69 -19.97
N PRO A 149 -1.26 -15.39 -20.32
CA PRO A 149 -1.92 -15.26 -21.61
C PRO A 149 -2.88 -14.06 -21.68
N PHE A 150 -2.34 -12.86 -21.48
CA PHE A 150 -3.10 -11.62 -21.69
C PHE A 150 -3.31 -11.37 -23.20
N LYS A 151 -4.53 -10.98 -23.58
CA LYS A 151 -4.95 -10.75 -24.97
C LYS A 151 -5.35 -9.30 -25.24
N SER A 152 -5.53 -8.47 -24.21
CA SER A 152 -5.93 -7.08 -24.38
C SER A 152 -4.89 -6.25 -25.16
N PRO A 153 -5.28 -5.58 -26.26
CA PRO A 153 -4.37 -4.76 -27.09
C PRO A 153 -3.66 -3.64 -26.31
N ASN A 154 -4.27 -3.15 -25.24
CA ASN A 154 -3.71 -2.08 -24.41
C ASN A 154 -2.56 -2.57 -23.53
N MET A 155 -2.45 -3.87 -23.30
CA MET A 155 -1.46 -4.46 -22.38
C MET A 155 -0.29 -5.14 -23.08
N ILE A 156 -0.43 -5.49 -24.35
CA ILE A 156 0.56 -6.29 -25.10
C ILE A 156 1.45 -5.41 -25.96
N TRP A 157 2.70 -5.82 -26.15
CA TRP A 157 3.61 -5.18 -27.12
C TRP A 157 3.07 -5.22 -28.54
N ALA A 158 2.96 -4.04 -29.18
CA ALA A 158 2.42 -3.89 -30.53
C ALA A 158 3.20 -4.68 -31.60
N TYR A 159 4.51 -4.82 -31.44
CA TYR A 159 5.38 -5.52 -32.40
C TYR A 159 5.57 -7.02 -32.12
N GLY A 160 5.09 -7.54 -30.97
CA GLY A 160 5.35 -8.92 -30.54
C GLY A 160 4.12 -9.78 -30.27
N GLY A 161 2.94 -9.18 -30.06
CA GLY A 161 1.69 -9.92 -29.83
C GLY A 161 1.65 -10.77 -28.54
N SER A 162 2.74 -10.81 -27.76
CA SER A 162 2.86 -11.53 -26.49
C SER A 162 3.68 -10.73 -25.47
N GLY A 163 3.35 -10.89 -24.19
CA GLY A 163 4.04 -10.26 -23.08
C GLY A 163 3.52 -8.86 -22.73
N LEU A 164 3.44 -8.59 -21.43
CA LEU A 164 2.94 -7.33 -20.90
C LEU A 164 3.91 -6.17 -21.15
N ARG A 165 3.37 -4.97 -21.41
CA ARG A 165 4.14 -3.72 -21.41
C ARG A 165 4.59 -3.37 -19.98
N THR A 166 5.71 -2.67 -19.88
CA THR A 166 6.22 -2.14 -18.60
C THR A 166 5.35 -1.02 -18.03
N ALA A 167 4.63 -0.30 -18.89
CA ALA A 167 3.67 0.72 -18.53
C ALA A 167 2.35 0.45 -19.25
N ILE A 168 1.29 0.24 -18.48
CA ILE A 168 -0.07 0.07 -18.98
C ILE A 168 -0.85 1.31 -18.55
N SER A 169 -1.39 2.05 -19.52
CA SER A 169 -2.31 3.14 -19.21
C SER A 169 -3.66 2.56 -18.81
N ASN A 170 -4.17 3.06 -17.69
CA ASN A 170 -5.48 2.72 -17.16
C ASN A 170 -6.53 3.81 -17.48
N GLU A 171 -6.19 4.75 -18.35
CA GLU A 171 -6.97 5.95 -18.65
C GLU A 171 -8.39 5.63 -19.13
N ASP A 172 -8.53 4.65 -20.02
CA ASP A 172 -9.83 4.27 -20.59
C ASP A 172 -10.70 3.38 -19.68
N TYR A 173 -10.17 2.95 -18.54
CA TYR A 173 -10.82 1.98 -17.67
C TYR A 173 -11.34 2.62 -16.38
N TRP A 174 -10.46 2.93 -15.43
CA TRP A 174 -10.85 3.45 -14.11
C TRP A 174 -9.84 4.43 -13.50
N ILE A 175 -8.96 5.04 -14.32
CA ILE A 175 -8.06 6.08 -13.83
C ILE A 175 -8.84 7.20 -13.15
N HIS A 176 -8.26 7.76 -12.08
CA HIS A 176 -8.84 8.88 -11.33
C HIS A 176 -10.26 8.66 -10.82
N ILE A 177 -10.76 7.42 -10.74
CA ILE A 177 -12.14 7.19 -10.31
C ILE A 177 -12.37 7.70 -8.89
N LEU A 178 -11.42 7.46 -7.99
CA LEU A 178 -11.43 7.97 -6.63
C LEU A 178 -11.11 9.47 -6.56
N THR A 179 -10.21 9.96 -7.42
CA THR A 179 -9.81 11.37 -7.43
C THR A 179 -10.94 12.28 -7.93
N ASN A 180 -11.69 11.82 -8.93
CA ASN A 180 -12.80 12.53 -9.54
C ASN A 180 -14.12 12.34 -8.78
N PHE A 181 -14.23 11.27 -7.98
CA PHE A 181 -15.40 11.04 -7.12
C PHE A 181 -15.45 12.09 -6.01
N LEU A 182 -16.55 12.86 -5.97
CA LEU A 182 -16.76 13.94 -4.99
C LEU A 182 -15.66 15.04 -5.01
N GLN A 183 -15.04 15.30 -6.16
CA GLN A 183 -14.07 16.39 -6.29
C GLN A 183 -14.71 17.74 -5.91
N ILE A 184 -14.12 18.43 -4.93
CA ILE A 184 -14.49 19.81 -4.61
C ILE A 184 -13.50 20.70 -5.34
N LYS A 185 -13.98 21.39 -6.37
CA LYS A 185 -13.18 22.38 -7.10
C LYS A 185 -13.19 23.67 -6.29
N ILE A 186 -12.05 24.02 -5.70
CA ILE A 186 -11.86 25.30 -4.99
C ILE A 186 -11.06 26.20 -5.95
N GLY A 187 -11.73 27.15 -6.61
CA GLY A 187 -11.12 28.04 -7.60
C GLY A 187 -10.87 27.39 -8.98
N SER A 188 -9.95 27.96 -9.75
CA SER A 188 -9.66 27.57 -11.15
C SER A 188 -8.64 26.42 -11.29
N HIS A 189 -7.87 26.09 -10.25
CA HIS A 189 -6.73 25.16 -10.36
C HIS A 189 -6.55 24.18 -9.18
N ILE A 190 -7.35 24.27 -8.11
CA ILE A 190 -7.25 23.34 -6.96
C ILE A 190 -8.43 22.36 -6.98
N ASN A 191 -8.16 21.13 -7.42
CA ASN A 191 -9.10 20.02 -7.35
C ASN A 191 -8.87 19.23 -6.06
N PHE A 192 -9.64 19.46 -5.01
CA PHE A 192 -9.46 18.70 -3.78
C PHE A 192 -9.93 17.24 -4.01
N PRO A 193 -9.05 16.23 -3.87
CA PRO A 193 -9.38 14.84 -4.18
C PRO A 193 -10.14 14.20 -3.02
N THR A 194 -11.36 14.69 -2.77
CA THR A 194 -12.16 14.30 -1.61
C THR A 194 -12.43 12.79 -1.58
N GLY A 195 -12.64 12.17 -2.74
CA GLY A 195 -12.92 10.74 -2.84
C GLY A 195 -11.75 9.85 -2.40
N THR A 196 -10.50 10.16 -2.78
CA THR A 196 -9.32 9.40 -2.33
C THR A 196 -9.10 9.58 -0.82
N ILE A 197 -9.29 10.81 -0.31
CA ILE A 197 -9.14 11.11 1.12
C ILE A 197 -10.22 10.39 1.93
N LEU A 198 -11.46 10.38 1.46
CA LEU A 198 -12.57 9.70 2.12
C LEU A 198 -12.36 8.18 2.11
N PHE A 199 -11.87 7.63 1.00
CA PHE A 199 -11.50 6.21 0.92
C PHE A 199 -10.36 5.86 1.88
N PHE A 200 -9.31 6.68 1.94
CA PHE A 200 -8.24 6.53 2.93
C PHE A 200 -8.75 6.63 4.37
N ALA A 201 -9.64 7.59 4.67
CA ALA A 201 -10.24 7.76 5.99
C ALA A 201 -11.12 6.55 6.36
N LEU A 202 -11.87 6.01 5.41
CA LEU A 202 -12.67 4.79 5.57
C LEU A 202 -11.78 3.59 5.91
N LEU A 203 -10.72 3.35 5.12
CA LEU A 203 -9.77 2.26 5.40
C LEU A 203 -9.07 2.45 6.74
N SER A 204 -8.66 3.67 7.07
CA SER A 204 -8.08 4.01 8.38
C SER A 204 -9.05 3.68 9.52
N TYR A 205 -10.33 4.04 9.36
CA TYR A 205 -11.38 3.73 10.31
C TYR A 205 -11.60 2.23 10.46
N LEU A 206 -11.62 1.47 9.35
CA LEU A 206 -11.75 0.01 9.37
C LEU A 206 -10.57 -0.66 10.07
N VAL A 207 -9.34 -0.23 9.81
CA VAL A 207 -8.14 -0.72 10.50
C VAL A 207 -8.20 -0.40 11.99
N TRP A 208 -8.54 0.83 12.35
CA TRP A 208 -8.72 1.24 13.74
C TRP A 208 -9.79 0.41 14.45
N ALA A 209 -10.94 0.19 13.81
CA ALA A 209 -12.04 -0.61 14.35
C ALA A 209 -11.61 -2.08 14.51
N PHE A 210 -10.90 -2.64 13.53
CA PHE A 210 -10.35 -4.00 13.57
C PHE A 210 -9.44 -4.19 14.79
N PHE A 211 -8.55 -3.24 15.08
CA PHE A 211 -7.67 -3.32 16.25
C PHE A 211 -8.38 -3.19 17.60
N ARG A 212 -9.65 -2.75 17.62
CA ARG A 212 -10.52 -2.78 18.82
C ARG A 212 -11.32 -4.09 18.98
N THR A 213 -11.29 -4.97 17.99
CA THR A 213 -11.94 -6.29 18.09
C THR A 213 -11.12 -7.28 18.92
N LYS A 214 -11.73 -8.40 19.34
CA LYS A 214 -11.06 -9.48 20.07
C LYS A 214 -9.83 -10.04 19.32
N ILE A 215 -9.89 -10.11 17.99
CA ILE A 215 -8.78 -10.60 17.16
C ILE A 215 -7.67 -9.55 17.11
N GLY A 216 -8.02 -8.28 16.89
CA GLY A 216 -7.07 -7.18 16.85
C GLY A 216 -6.30 -6.98 18.16
N THR A 217 -6.98 -7.08 19.29
CA THR A 217 -6.34 -7.03 20.62
C THR A 217 -5.45 -8.24 20.86
N ALA A 218 -5.90 -9.45 20.48
CA ALA A 218 -5.07 -10.66 20.57
C ALA A 218 -3.79 -10.58 19.72
N ILE A 219 -3.85 -9.97 18.53
CA ILE A 219 -2.68 -9.70 17.69
C ILE A 219 -1.70 -8.75 18.41
N ALA A 220 -2.20 -7.66 18.97
CA ALA A 220 -1.36 -6.69 19.68
C ALA A 220 -0.69 -7.29 20.93
N THR A 221 -1.41 -8.13 21.68
CA THR A 221 -0.86 -8.84 22.84
C THR A 221 0.19 -9.86 22.41
N ALA A 222 -0.08 -10.62 21.34
CA ALA A 222 0.87 -11.59 20.77
C ALA A 222 2.16 -10.94 20.27
N GLY A 223 2.08 -9.73 19.71
CA GLY A 223 3.24 -8.95 19.28
C GLY A 223 4.04 -8.32 20.42
N SER A 224 3.35 -7.93 21.51
CA SER A 224 3.99 -7.26 22.64
C SER A 224 4.74 -8.23 23.56
N ASN A 225 4.13 -9.39 23.87
CA ASN A 225 4.77 -10.46 24.62
C ASN A 225 4.17 -11.82 24.26
N SER A 226 4.90 -12.59 23.46
CA SER A 226 4.46 -13.90 22.97
C SER A 226 4.28 -14.94 24.07
N ASN A 227 5.09 -14.89 25.13
CA ASN A 227 4.98 -15.81 26.27
C ASN A 227 3.73 -15.50 27.10
N TYR A 228 3.48 -14.22 27.39
CA TYR A 228 2.25 -13.79 28.07
C TYR A 228 1.00 -14.16 27.28
N ALA A 229 1.00 -13.90 25.96
CA ALA A 229 -0.11 -14.24 25.09
C ALA A 229 -0.41 -15.75 25.09
N LYS A 230 0.62 -16.60 25.04
CA LYS A 230 0.47 -18.06 25.14
C LYS A 230 -0.13 -18.49 26.47
N SER A 231 0.32 -17.92 27.59
CA SER A 231 -0.23 -18.20 28.93
C SER A 231 -1.70 -17.78 29.07
N CYS A 232 -2.14 -16.77 28.31
CA CYS A 232 -3.54 -16.38 28.21
C CYS A 232 -4.37 -17.23 27.23
N GLY A 233 -3.81 -18.30 26.65
CA GLY A 233 -4.50 -19.19 25.71
C GLY A 233 -4.57 -18.67 24.26
N ILE A 234 -3.83 -17.61 23.92
CA ILE A 234 -3.82 -17.04 22.57
C ILE A 234 -2.84 -17.81 21.69
N ASN A 235 -3.30 -18.30 20.54
CA ASN A 235 -2.43 -18.89 19.52
C ASN A 235 -1.68 -17.79 18.76
N VAL A 236 -0.45 -17.52 19.18
CA VAL A 236 0.45 -16.51 18.59
C VAL A 236 0.66 -16.71 17.09
N ASP A 237 0.82 -17.97 16.65
CA ASP A 237 1.15 -18.29 15.27
C ASP A 237 -0.02 -17.96 14.34
N LYS A 238 -1.24 -18.30 14.78
CA LYS A 238 -2.47 -17.94 14.09
C LYS A 238 -2.67 -16.43 14.02
N MET A 239 -2.42 -15.71 15.12
CA MET A 239 -2.56 -14.24 15.15
C MET A 239 -1.57 -13.56 14.20
N ARG A 240 -0.33 -14.06 14.12
CA ARG A 240 0.68 -13.55 13.18
C ARG A 240 0.28 -13.78 11.73
N VAL A 241 -0.22 -14.96 11.37
CA VAL A 241 -0.70 -15.25 10.00
C VAL A 241 -1.85 -14.30 9.61
N ILE A 242 -2.83 -14.09 10.50
CA ILE A 242 -3.94 -13.17 10.24
C ILE A 242 -3.43 -11.74 10.03
N SER A 243 -2.43 -11.32 10.81
CA SER A 243 -1.82 -10.00 10.65
C SER A 243 -1.11 -9.84 9.30
N VAL A 244 -0.36 -10.87 8.88
CA VAL A 244 0.31 -10.87 7.58
C VAL A 244 -0.70 -10.80 6.44
N ILE A 245 -1.78 -11.60 6.49
CA ILE A 245 -2.87 -11.54 5.52
C ILE A 245 -3.48 -10.13 5.45
N LEU A 246 -3.78 -9.53 6.61
CA LEU A 246 -4.33 -8.18 6.66
C LEU A 246 -3.39 -7.15 6.03
N SER A 247 -2.08 -7.26 6.29
CA SER A 247 -1.06 -6.41 5.66
C SER A 247 -1.05 -6.57 4.14
N THR A 248 -1.00 -7.81 3.64
CA THR A 248 -0.96 -8.11 2.22
C THR A 248 -2.22 -7.61 1.51
N VAL A 249 -3.38 -7.77 2.13
CA VAL A 249 -4.66 -7.27 1.61
C VAL A 249 -4.71 -5.74 1.55
N LEU A 250 -4.32 -5.05 2.63
CA LEU A 250 -4.30 -3.58 2.66
C LEU A 250 -3.32 -3.01 1.65
N SER A 251 -2.16 -3.66 1.45
CA SER A 251 -1.20 -3.28 0.41
C SER A 251 -1.75 -3.49 -0.99
N ALA A 252 -2.44 -4.61 -1.23
CA ALA A 252 -3.08 -4.90 -2.51
C ALA A 252 -4.19 -3.91 -2.86
N ILE A 253 -4.97 -3.46 -1.87
CA ILE A 253 -5.96 -2.39 -2.04
C ILE A 253 -5.27 -1.04 -2.27
N GLY A 254 -4.16 -0.76 -1.57
CA GLY A 254 -3.49 0.54 -1.65
C GLY A 254 -2.75 0.83 -2.96
N ILE A 255 -2.38 -0.19 -3.73
CA ILE A 255 -1.77 -0.01 -5.06
C ILE A 255 -2.81 0.18 -6.18
N ILE A 256 -4.06 -0.23 -5.96
CA ILE A 256 -5.19 -0.05 -6.89
C ILE A 256 -5.80 1.33 -6.69
#